data_AF-A0A530QHV6-F1
#
_entry.id   AF-A0A530QHV6-F1
#
_cell.length_a   1.000
_cell.length_b   1.000
_cell.length_c   1.000
_cell.angle_alpha   90.00
_cell.angle_beta   90.00
_cell.angle_gamma   90.00
#
_symmetry.space_group_name_H-M   'P 1'
#
loop_
_entity.id
_entity.type
_entity.pdbx_description
1 polymer ?
#
loop_
_entity_poly.entity_id
_entity_poly.type
_entity_poly.pdbx_seq_one_letter_code
_entity_poly.pdbx_strand_id
1 'polypeptide(L)'
;RFERAEIDLDALPVSDSTGAPTTLAGLLDETYTDGLLVLKDGKIAYERYFNGMAERTLHLSQSMAKSVTASVFGILVGRGLIDPARPVTAYLPELGATGWAGASVQHVLDMTTG
;
A
#
# COMPACT_ATOMS: atom_id res chain seq x y z
N ARG A 1 -1.68 13.60 16.62
CA ARG A 1 -0.27 13.28 16.26
C ARG A 1 0.08 12.02 17.06
N PHE A 2 0.77 11.05 16.48
CA PHE A 2 1.18 9.85 17.22
C PHE A 2 2.17 10.22 18.34
N GLU A 3 2.18 9.43 19.41
CA GLU A 3 3.24 9.48 20.40
C GLU A 3 4.56 8.99 19.76
N ARG A 4 5.71 9.47 20.25
CA ARG A 4 7.03 9.09 19.73
C ARG A 4 7.80 8.34 20.81
N ALA A 5 8.34 7.19 20.45
CA ALA A 5 9.16 6.32 21.29
C ALA A 5 10.35 5.86 20.45
N GLU A 6 11.11 6.84 19.95
CA GLU A 6 12.10 6.62 18.90
C GLU A 6 13.35 5.89 19.40
N ILE A 7 13.84 5.02 18.52
CA ILE A 7 15.17 4.43 18.57
C ILE A 7 15.88 4.76 17.27
N ASP A 8 17.17 5.05 17.34
CA ASP A 8 17.96 5.23 16.13
C ASP A 8 18.22 3.88 15.46
N LEU A 9 17.85 3.77 14.19
CA LEU A 9 18.04 2.59 13.36
C LEU A 9 19.00 2.84 12.18
N ASP A 10 19.58 4.05 12.05
CA ASP A 10 20.40 4.41 10.87
C ASP A 10 21.58 3.43 10.66
N ALA A 11 22.15 2.93 11.76
CA ALA A 11 23.25 1.96 11.80
C ALA A 11 22.82 0.49 11.93
N LEU A 12 21.52 0.17 11.85
CA LEU A 12 21.01 -1.22 11.91
C LEU A 12 21.60 -2.03 10.73
N PRO A 13 22.33 -3.14 10.97
CA PRO A 13 22.88 -3.94 9.89
C PRO A 13 21.77 -4.67 9.11
N VAL A 14 21.80 -4.53 7.79
CA VAL A 14 20.88 -5.17 6.84
C VAL A 14 21.66 -5.68 5.62
N SER A 15 20.97 -6.36 4.71
CA SER A 15 21.51 -6.68 3.38
C SER A 15 20.89 -5.79 2.31
N ASP A 16 21.67 -5.44 1.30
CA ASP A 16 21.21 -4.70 0.12
C ASP A 16 20.43 -5.56 -0.87
N SER A 17 20.05 -4.96 -2.01
CA SER A 17 19.34 -5.61 -3.10
C SER A 17 20.10 -6.78 -3.76
N THR A 18 21.42 -6.84 -3.58
CA THR A 18 22.33 -7.89 -4.08
C THR A 18 22.69 -8.93 -3.00
N GLY A 19 22.34 -8.66 -1.73
CA GLY A 19 22.68 -9.47 -0.57
C GLY A 19 23.96 -9.04 0.17
N ALA A 20 24.64 -7.96 -0.28
CA ALA A 20 25.85 -7.48 0.41
C ALA A 20 25.49 -6.74 1.72
N PRO A 21 26.37 -6.73 2.72
CA PRO A 21 26.08 -6.11 4.02
C PRO A 21 26.13 -4.58 3.93
N THR A 22 25.11 -3.92 4.46
CA THR A 22 24.99 -2.46 4.57
C THR A 22 24.29 -2.07 5.88
N THR A 23 24.00 -0.78 6.10
CA THR A 23 23.11 -0.32 7.18
C THR A 23 21.75 0.08 6.63
N LEU A 24 20.73 0.21 7.49
CA LEU A 24 19.43 0.71 7.08
C LEU A 24 19.56 2.07 6.36
N ALA A 25 20.33 3.03 6.89
CA ALA A 25 20.53 4.31 6.22
C ALA A 25 21.17 4.15 4.82
N GLY A 26 22.15 3.25 4.67
CA GLY A 26 22.76 2.95 3.37
C GLY A 26 21.77 2.34 2.37
N LEU A 27 20.92 1.41 2.83
CA LEU A 27 19.86 0.82 2.01
C LEU A 27 18.81 1.86 1.58
N LEU A 28 18.44 2.80 2.46
CA LEU A 28 17.48 3.85 2.13
C LEU A 28 18.01 4.83 1.08
N ASP A 29 19.31 5.14 1.11
CA ASP A 29 19.98 5.94 0.08
C ASP A 29 20.07 5.18 -1.27
N GLU A 30 20.55 3.92 -1.27
CA GLU A 30 20.64 3.06 -2.47
C GLU A 30 19.29 2.88 -3.17
N THR A 31 18.22 2.74 -2.38
CA THR A 31 16.86 2.53 -2.89
C THR A 31 16.12 3.82 -3.25
N TYR A 32 16.78 4.99 -3.16
CA TYR A 32 16.18 6.31 -3.40
C TYR A 32 14.94 6.55 -2.53
N THR A 33 14.96 6.11 -1.28
CA THR A 33 13.80 6.23 -0.38
C THR A 33 13.56 7.69 0.00
N ASP A 34 12.41 8.24 -0.43
CA ASP A 34 11.97 9.60 -0.10
C ASP A 34 11.51 9.77 1.38
N GLY A 35 11.08 8.68 2.02
CA GLY A 35 10.82 8.66 3.46
C GLY A 35 10.40 7.29 3.99
N LEU A 36 10.74 7.01 5.24
CA LEU A 36 10.38 5.78 5.96
C LEU A 36 9.78 6.11 7.32
N LEU A 37 8.71 5.41 7.69
CA LEU A 37 8.06 5.48 9.01
C LEU A 37 7.89 4.06 9.57
N VAL A 38 8.40 3.83 10.77
CA VAL A 38 8.16 2.60 11.55
C VAL A 38 7.24 2.93 12.72
N LEU A 39 6.05 2.34 12.71
CA LEU A 39 5.09 2.39 13.82
C LEU A 39 5.17 1.09 14.63
N LYS A 40 5.29 1.20 15.95
CA LYS A 40 5.24 0.08 16.89
C LYS A 40 4.34 0.45 18.06
N ASP A 41 3.40 -0.42 18.41
CA ASP A 41 2.47 -0.25 19.54
C ASP A 41 1.72 1.12 19.52
N GLY A 42 1.39 1.60 18.31
CA GLY A 42 0.73 2.90 18.08
C GLY A 42 1.65 4.13 18.20
N LYS A 43 2.96 3.93 18.40
CA LYS A 43 3.97 4.98 18.56
C LYS A 43 4.96 4.99 17.39
N ILE A 44 5.49 6.16 17.06
CA ILE A 44 6.56 6.31 16.08
C ILE A 44 7.86 5.81 16.72
N ALA A 45 8.42 4.74 16.17
CA ALA A 45 9.65 4.11 16.64
C ALA A 45 10.88 4.56 15.82
N TYR A 46 10.68 4.93 14.55
CA TYR A 46 11.70 5.50 13.69
C TYR A 46 11.04 6.25 12.53
N GLU A 47 11.62 7.39 12.14
CA GLU A 47 11.11 8.26 11.09
C GLU A 47 12.27 8.98 10.40
N ARG A 48 12.31 8.96 9.06
CA ARG A 48 13.27 9.70 8.23
C ARG A 48 12.60 10.18 6.94
N TYR A 49 13.07 11.31 6.44
CA TYR A 49 12.68 11.90 5.16
C TYR A 49 13.92 12.39 4.42
N PHE A 50 13.95 12.23 3.10
CA PHE A 50 15.10 12.53 2.25
C PHE A 50 14.66 13.37 1.04
N ASN A 51 15.59 13.75 0.15
CA ASN A 51 15.29 14.41 -1.13
C ASN A 51 14.41 15.68 -1.06
N GLY A 52 14.40 16.39 0.07
CA GLY A 52 13.58 17.58 0.30
C GLY A 52 12.14 17.29 0.80
N MET A 53 11.80 16.04 1.09
CA MET A 53 10.55 15.65 1.75
C MET A 53 10.56 15.96 3.25
N ALA A 54 9.36 16.02 3.85
CA ALA A 54 9.15 16.21 5.29
C ALA A 54 7.85 15.53 5.75
N GLU A 55 7.56 15.53 7.06
CA GLU A 55 6.38 14.89 7.73
C GLU A 55 5.04 15.12 7.01
N ARG A 56 4.89 16.24 6.29
CA ARG A 56 3.64 16.67 5.65
C ARG A 56 3.69 16.79 4.12
N THR A 57 4.80 16.41 3.49
CA THR A 57 4.87 16.42 2.02
C THR A 57 4.06 15.25 1.46
N LEU A 58 3.19 15.53 0.48
CA LEU A 58 2.40 14.48 -0.17
C LEU A 58 3.27 13.71 -1.17
N HIS A 59 3.34 12.39 -1.00
CA HIS A 59 4.03 11.50 -1.91
C HIS A 59 3.06 10.80 -2.87
N LEU A 60 3.50 10.53 -4.10
CA LEU A 60 2.74 9.67 -5.02
C LEU A 60 2.73 8.23 -4.49
N SER A 61 1.55 7.70 -4.22
CA SER A 61 1.37 6.37 -3.62
C SER A 61 1.33 5.20 -4.61
N GLN A 62 1.33 5.49 -5.91
CA GLN A 62 1.28 4.50 -6.99
C GLN A 62 0.17 3.45 -6.76
N SER A 63 0.47 2.16 -6.87
CA SER A 63 -0.51 1.09 -6.67
C SER A 63 -1.02 0.93 -5.23
N MET A 64 -0.42 1.57 -4.21
CA MET A 64 -0.97 1.54 -2.85
C MET A 64 -2.37 2.16 -2.75
N ALA A 65 -2.73 3.04 -3.69
CA ALA A 65 -4.09 3.55 -3.83
C ALA A 65 -5.14 2.44 -3.99
N LYS A 66 -4.78 1.29 -4.59
CA LYS A 66 -5.68 0.14 -4.77
C LYS A 66 -6.16 -0.44 -3.43
N SER A 67 -5.28 -0.51 -2.43
CA SER A 67 -5.62 -1.02 -1.09
C SER A 67 -6.63 -0.13 -0.36
N VAL A 68 -6.59 1.18 -0.59
CA VAL A 68 -7.59 2.12 -0.06
C VAL A 68 -8.94 1.89 -0.73
N THR A 69 -8.98 1.77 -2.06
CA THR A 69 -10.20 1.43 -2.81
C THR A 69 -10.78 0.08 -2.40
N ALA A 70 -9.94 -0.95 -2.23
CA ALA A 70 -10.35 -2.27 -1.76
C ALA A 70 -10.92 -2.24 -0.34
N SER A 71 -10.37 -1.40 0.54
CA SER A 71 -10.91 -1.18 1.89
C SER A 71 -12.32 -0.58 1.86
N VAL A 72 -12.58 0.37 0.94
CA VAL A 72 -13.94 0.90 0.72
C VAL A 72 -14.87 -0.18 0.17
N PHE A 73 -14.40 -1.02 -0.75
CA PHE A 73 -15.15 -2.20 -1.23
C PHE A 73 -15.54 -3.13 -0.07
N GLY A 74 -14.60 -3.46 0.83
CA GLY A 74 -14.88 -4.27 2.02
C GLY A 74 -15.97 -3.67 2.92
N ILE A 75 -16.01 -2.34 3.08
CA ILE A 75 -17.09 -1.65 3.80
C ILE A 75 -18.43 -1.77 3.07
N LEU A 76 -18.45 -1.67 1.74
CA LEU A 76 -19.68 -1.80 0.93
C LEU A 76 -20.21 -3.23 0.94
N VAL A 77 -19.32 -4.24 0.93
CA VAL A 77 -19.66 -5.66 1.10
C VAL A 77 -20.22 -5.92 2.50
N GLY A 78 -19.58 -5.43 3.55
CA GLY A 78 -20.09 -5.52 4.93
C GLY A 78 -21.43 -4.82 5.16
N ARG A 79 -21.82 -3.90 4.28
CA ARG A 79 -23.13 -3.23 4.26
C ARG A 79 -24.17 -3.93 3.37
N GLY A 80 -23.81 -5.01 2.67
CA GLY A 80 -24.68 -5.71 1.72
C GLY A 80 -24.98 -4.91 0.44
N LEU A 81 -24.22 -3.84 0.15
CA LEU A 81 -24.39 -3.02 -1.04
C LEU A 81 -23.68 -3.62 -2.27
N ILE A 82 -22.62 -4.40 -2.02
CA ILE A 82 -21.88 -5.15 -3.02
C ILE A 82 -21.82 -6.62 -2.58
N ASP A 83 -22.10 -7.52 -3.52
CA ASP A 83 -21.96 -8.96 -3.37
C ASP A 83 -20.75 -9.40 -4.21
N PRO A 84 -19.64 -9.87 -3.60
CA PRO A 84 -18.45 -10.32 -4.32
C PRO A 84 -18.70 -11.45 -5.32
N ALA A 85 -19.73 -12.28 -5.10
CA ALA A 85 -20.05 -13.41 -5.96
C ALA A 85 -20.81 -13.00 -7.23
N ARG A 86 -21.40 -11.79 -7.28
CA ARG A 86 -22.12 -11.31 -8.47
C ARG A 86 -21.15 -10.88 -9.57
N PRO A 87 -21.54 -11.03 -10.85
CA PRO A 87 -20.74 -10.51 -11.96
C PRO A 87 -20.65 -8.98 -11.87
N VAL A 88 -19.53 -8.40 -12.28
CA VAL A 88 -19.33 -6.93 -12.29
C VAL A 88 -20.40 -6.20 -13.10
N THR A 89 -20.93 -6.86 -14.14
CA THR A 89 -22.02 -6.35 -14.99
C THR A 89 -23.36 -6.23 -14.28
N ALA A 90 -23.51 -6.80 -13.08
CA ALA A 90 -24.64 -6.53 -12.20
C ALA A 90 -24.62 -5.11 -11.60
N TYR A 91 -23.46 -4.45 -11.62
CA TYR A 91 -23.23 -3.10 -11.11
C TYR A 91 -22.86 -2.11 -12.23
N LEU A 92 -22.14 -2.58 -13.26
CA LEU A 92 -21.70 -1.81 -14.42
C LEU A 92 -22.08 -2.54 -15.73
N PRO A 93 -23.37 -2.50 -16.16
CA PRO A 93 -23.86 -3.25 -17.31
C PRO A 93 -23.11 -2.98 -18.62
N GLU A 94 -22.56 -1.77 -18.79
CA GLU A 94 -21.75 -1.36 -19.94
C GLU A 94 -20.48 -2.20 -20.15
N LEU A 95 -19.99 -2.88 -19.11
CA LEU A 95 -18.84 -3.78 -19.21
C LEU A 95 -19.16 -5.13 -19.87
N GLY A 96 -20.44 -5.42 -20.16
CA GLY A 96 -20.89 -6.69 -20.73
C GLY A 96 -20.35 -7.03 -22.13
N ALA A 97 -19.77 -6.06 -22.84
CA ALA A 97 -19.10 -6.24 -24.13
C ALA A 97 -17.57 -6.10 -24.07
N THR A 98 -16.98 -6.17 -22.86
CA THR A 98 -15.53 -6.03 -22.64
C THR A 98 -14.93 -7.31 -22.06
N GLY A 99 -13.61 -7.35 -21.87
CA GLY A 99 -12.92 -8.48 -21.18
C GLY A 99 -13.36 -8.72 -19.72
N TRP A 100 -14.19 -7.85 -19.15
CA TRP A 100 -14.79 -8.04 -17.82
C TRP A 100 -16.10 -8.84 -17.85
N ALA A 101 -16.63 -9.19 -19.03
CA ALA A 101 -17.86 -9.96 -19.15
C ALA A 101 -17.75 -11.34 -18.46
N GLY A 102 -18.64 -11.60 -17.50
CA GLY A 102 -18.64 -12.84 -16.72
C GLY A 102 -17.69 -12.86 -15.52
N ALA A 103 -16.79 -11.87 -15.36
CA ALA A 103 -15.98 -11.75 -14.15
C ALA A 103 -16.86 -11.42 -12.94
N SER A 104 -16.66 -12.13 -11.82
CA SER A 104 -17.24 -11.76 -10.53
C SER A 104 -16.54 -10.52 -9.96
N VAL A 105 -17.19 -9.80 -9.05
CA VAL A 105 -16.53 -8.72 -8.29
C VAL A 105 -15.32 -9.26 -7.54
N GLN A 106 -15.39 -10.48 -6.99
CA GLN A 106 -14.25 -11.13 -6.33
C GLN A 106 -13.06 -11.32 -7.28
N HIS A 107 -13.29 -11.75 -8.53
CA HIS A 107 -12.18 -11.89 -9.51
C HIS A 107 -11.47 -10.55 -9.78
N VAL A 108 -12.18 -9.41 -9.75
CA VAL A 108 -11.54 -8.08 -9.88
C VAL A 108 -10.69 -7.76 -8.65
N LEU A 109 -11.21 -8.02 -7.45
CA LEU A 109 -10.50 -7.75 -6.19
C LEU A 109 -9.22 -8.59 -6.07
N ASP A 110 -9.25 -9.84 -6.55
CA ASP A 110 -8.13 -10.78 -6.52
C ASP A 110 -7.22 -10.71 -7.77
N MET A 111 -7.53 -9.82 -8.74
CA MET A 111 -6.81 -9.68 -10.02
C MET A 111 -6.79 -10.96 -10.89
N THR A 112 -7.88 -11.73 -10.88
CA THR A 112 -8.03 -13.02 -11.60
C THR A 112 -9.04 -12.98 -12.76
N THR A 113 -9.19 -11.83 -13.42
CA THR A 113 -10.12 -11.65 -14.55
C THR A 113 -9.50 -11.98 -15.91
N GLY A 114 -9.23 -13.28 -16.13
CA GLY A 114 -8.70 -13.83 -17.39
C GLY A 114 -8.99 -15.31 -17.52
#